data_AF-A0A397VZP5-F1
#
_entry.id   AF-A0A397VZP5-F1
#
_cell.length_a   1.000
_cell.length_b   1.000
_cell.length_c   1.000
_cell.angle_alpha   90.00
_cell.angle_beta   90.00
_cell.angle_gamma   90.00
#
_symmetry.space_group_name_H-M   'P 1'
#
loop_
_entity.id
_entity.type
_entity.pdbx_description
1 polymer ?
#
loop_
_entity_poly.entity_id
_entity_poly.type
_entity_poly.pdbx_seq_one_letter_code
_entity_poly.pdbx_strand_id
1 'polypeptide(L)'
;MKDIYHLINLFFITFIFHSIVCAQYEPLARLWRVNDADLPMYLTREKNLKDLDRTISKLLDDSKFGGTWIDVKANKLTINTVNFSDVGHIKSLPEIHSYRDLLTFLPASNSLYQLSFVFEQIIQLANLKMHIEFFIYVDIKLNNVVIYLLQSESDKRNKEFIDATKPYNPIIFYENTASPIMKRQKRDSIRRNTSNIFNHIPWGSRPTPYFIGQMVYHSVQNYDFGLIEFRGTHIDPMPMIRNIDSSRYRLLHIHDTTQVSSHGVHLCKSGFTTQATCGYVRSFNGIYIDREAFVIDLIITDMHSFRGDSGGPVYFYSENLGSVSLTGILIAGSHSTNNSNDITAIFYQ
;
A
#
# COMPACT_ATOMS: atom_id res chain seq x y z
N MET A 1 -56.33 9.81 -11.84
CA MET A 1 -55.28 9.41 -12.80
C MET A 1 -54.03 10.30 -12.74
N LYS A 2 -54.13 11.63 -12.55
CA LYS A 2 -52.95 12.51 -12.42
C LYS A 2 -52.06 12.20 -11.21
N ASP A 3 -52.62 11.74 -10.10
CA ASP A 3 -51.84 11.45 -8.86
C ASP A 3 -50.99 10.19 -8.96
N ILE A 4 -51.37 9.24 -9.83
CA ILE A 4 -50.60 8.00 -10.08
C ILE A 4 -49.32 8.32 -10.86
N TYR A 5 -49.35 9.29 -11.78
CA TYR A 5 -48.15 9.71 -12.52
C TYR A 5 -47.10 10.37 -11.62
N HIS A 6 -47.52 11.13 -10.60
CA HIS A 6 -46.59 11.73 -9.64
C HIS A 6 -45.91 10.70 -8.74
N LEU A 7 -46.65 9.68 -8.29
CA LEU A 7 -46.10 8.57 -7.51
C LEU A 7 -45.13 7.71 -8.31
N ILE A 8 -45.44 7.42 -9.58
CA ILE A 8 -44.54 6.67 -10.47
C ILE A 8 -43.26 7.46 -10.73
N ASN A 9 -43.33 8.76 -11.02
CA ASN A 9 -42.14 9.59 -11.23
C ASN A 9 -41.26 9.69 -9.98
N LEU A 10 -41.86 9.80 -8.79
CA LEU A 10 -41.11 9.83 -7.53
C LEU A 10 -40.40 8.49 -7.27
N PHE A 11 -41.05 7.36 -7.58
CA PHE A 11 -40.47 6.03 -7.45
C PHE A 11 -39.31 5.79 -8.44
N PHE A 12 -39.41 6.28 -9.67
CA PHE A 12 -38.31 6.21 -10.64
C PHE A 12 -37.11 7.07 -10.21
N ILE A 13 -37.35 8.26 -9.65
CA ILE A 13 -36.27 9.13 -9.15
C ILE A 13 -35.56 8.46 -7.96
N THR A 14 -36.28 7.91 -6.98
CA THR A 14 -35.65 7.22 -5.84
C THR A 14 -34.90 5.96 -6.27
N PHE A 15 -35.40 5.22 -7.27
CA PHE A 15 -34.74 4.02 -7.79
C PHE A 15 -33.48 4.34 -8.60
N ILE A 16 -33.47 5.43 -9.38
CA ILE A 16 -32.27 5.91 -10.08
C ILE A 16 -31.22 6.35 -9.05
N PHE A 17 -31.59 7.11 -8.02
CA PHE A 17 -30.65 7.49 -6.96
C PHE A 17 -30.15 6.30 -6.14
N HIS A 18 -30.98 5.30 -5.81
CA HIS A 18 -30.53 4.09 -5.13
C HIS A 18 -29.65 3.20 -6.02
N SER A 19 -29.92 3.14 -7.32
CA SER A 19 -29.11 2.35 -8.27
C SER A 19 -27.73 2.97 -8.50
N ILE A 20 -27.61 4.30 -8.44
CA ILE A 20 -26.32 5.02 -8.47
C ILE A 20 -25.54 4.79 -7.16
N VAL A 21 -26.22 4.60 -6.03
CA VAL A 21 -25.58 4.32 -4.73
C VAL A 21 -25.07 2.87 -4.61
N CYS A 22 -25.55 1.94 -5.45
CA CYS A 22 -24.97 0.60 -5.60
C CYS A 22 -24.02 0.45 -6.80
N ALA A 23 -23.57 1.56 -7.41
CA ALA A 23 -22.52 1.49 -8.42
C ALA A 23 -21.27 0.88 -7.78
N GLN A 24 -20.84 -0.28 -8.31
CA GLN A 24 -19.56 -0.89 -8.00
C GLN A 24 -18.46 0.06 -8.50
N TYR A 25 -18.01 0.96 -7.63
CA TYR A 25 -16.89 1.85 -7.91
C TYR A 25 -15.62 1.04 -8.06
N GLU A 26 -14.82 1.41 -9.07
CA GLU A 26 -13.46 0.91 -9.19
C GLU A 26 -12.70 1.13 -7.87
N PRO A 27 -11.89 0.16 -7.41
CA PRO A 27 -11.12 0.30 -6.17
C PRO A 27 -10.31 1.61 -6.10
N LEU A 28 -9.77 2.05 -7.23
CA LEU A 28 -9.03 3.30 -7.35
C LEU A 28 -9.92 4.55 -7.22
N ALA A 29 -11.14 4.50 -7.74
CA ALA A 29 -12.12 5.58 -7.57
C ALA A 29 -12.51 5.76 -6.10
N ARG A 30 -12.61 4.65 -5.34
CA ARG A 30 -12.82 4.68 -3.89
C ARG A 30 -11.66 5.36 -3.16
N LEU A 31 -10.40 5.04 -3.51
CA LEU A 31 -9.22 5.66 -2.92
C LEU A 31 -9.22 7.18 -3.13
N TRP A 32 -9.47 7.63 -4.36
CA TRP A 32 -9.45 9.05 -4.69
C TRP A 32 -10.76 9.78 -4.35
N ARG A 33 -11.83 9.05 -4.03
CA ARG A 33 -13.18 9.58 -3.82
C ARG A 33 -13.64 10.42 -5.02
N VAL A 34 -13.57 9.82 -6.20
CA VAL A 34 -13.95 10.42 -7.50
C VAL A 34 -14.82 9.44 -8.28
N ASN A 35 -15.43 9.87 -9.38
CA ASN A 35 -16.20 8.96 -10.24
C ASN A 35 -15.26 8.11 -11.10
N ASP A 36 -15.70 6.90 -11.48
CA ASP A 36 -14.94 6.01 -12.37
C ASP A 36 -14.60 6.69 -13.72
N ALA A 37 -15.49 7.55 -14.21
CA ALA A 37 -15.29 8.31 -15.46
C ALA A 37 -14.11 9.30 -15.38
N ASP A 38 -13.74 9.76 -14.19
CA ASP A 38 -12.67 10.72 -13.97
C ASP A 38 -11.29 10.04 -13.83
N LEU A 39 -11.26 8.72 -13.64
CA LEU A 39 -10.03 7.97 -13.38
C LEU A 39 -8.92 8.15 -14.43
N PRO A 40 -9.20 8.12 -15.75
CA PRO A 40 -8.15 8.34 -16.75
C PRO A 40 -7.42 9.67 -16.57
N MET A 41 -8.15 10.75 -16.24
CA MET A 41 -7.56 12.06 -15.98
C MET A 41 -6.62 12.03 -14.76
N TYR A 42 -7.01 11.38 -13.66
CA TYR A 42 -6.18 11.30 -12.46
C TYR A 42 -4.96 10.40 -12.66
N LEU A 43 -5.07 9.32 -13.45
CA LEU A 43 -3.94 8.48 -13.84
C LEU A 43 -2.93 9.26 -14.71
N THR A 44 -3.40 10.06 -15.66
CA THR A 44 -2.53 10.95 -16.44
C THR A 44 -1.85 12.00 -15.55
N ARG A 45 -2.56 12.55 -14.55
CA ARG A 45 -1.94 13.47 -13.56
C ARG A 45 -0.83 12.79 -12.77
N GLU A 46 -1.10 11.62 -12.20
CA GLU A 46 -0.09 10.88 -11.43
C GLU A 46 1.13 10.55 -12.29
N LYS A 47 0.94 10.09 -13.53
CA LYS A 47 2.03 9.82 -14.48
C LYS A 47 2.91 11.06 -14.69
N ASN A 48 2.30 12.21 -14.99
CA ASN A 48 3.04 13.46 -15.17
C ASN A 48 3.78 13.90 -13.89
N LEU A 49 3.16 13.71 -12.73
CA LEU A 49 3.78 14.02 -11.44
C LEU A 49 4.93 13.06 -11.10
N LYS A 50 4.87 11.78 -11.49
CA LYS A 50 5.99 10.81 -11.35
C LYS A 50 7.18 11.22 -12.21
N ASP A 51 6.93 11.66 -13.45
CA ASP A 51 8.00 12.13 -14.33
C ASP A 51 8.66 13.41 -13.80
N LEU A 52 7.86 14.33 -13.25
CA LEU A 52 8.34 15.52 -12.57
C LEU A 52 9.14 15.17 -11.31
N ASP A 53 8.64 14.25 -10.49
CA ASP A 53 9.30 13.79 -9.26
C ASP A 53 10.68 13.19 -9.54
N ARG A 54 10.77 12.32 -10.56
CA ARG A 54 12.05 11.76 -11.05
C ARG A 54 13.02 12.84 -11.54
N THR A 55 12.50 13.93 -12.11
CA THR A 55 13.32 15.05 -12.58
C THR A 55 13.81 15.88 -11.40
N ILE A 56 12.92 16.27 -10.50
CA ILE A 56 13.25 17.08 -9.32
C ILE A 56 14.16 16.36 -8.36
N SER A 57 13.95 15.07 -8.10
CA SER A 57 14.73 14.31 -7.12
C SER A 57 16.23 14.31 -7.43
N LYS A 58 16.62 14.45 -8.71
CA LYS A 58 18.03 14.56 -9.13
C LYS A 58 18.66 15.93 -8.85
N LEU A 59 17.83 16.93 -8.58
CA LEU A 59 18.22 18.32 -8.36
C LEU A 59 18.23 18.69 -6.87
N LEU A 60 17.68 17.84 -6.00
CA LEU A 60 17.60 18.09 -4.57
C LEU A 60 18.86 17.59 -3.86
N ASP A 61 19.35 18.41 -2.93
CA ASP A 61 20.42 18.08 -2.01
C ASP A 61 19.81 17.44 -0.74
N ASP A 62 20.14 16.17 -0.48
CA ASP A 62 19.61 15.40 0.65
C ASP A 62 19.94 16.00 2.02
N SER A 63 20.90 16.93 2.12
CA SER A 63 21.19 17.67 3.35
C SER A 63 20.24 18.85 3.59
N LYS A 64 19.57 19.34 2.52
CA LYS A 64 18.70 20.53 2.54
C LYS A 64 17.21 20.21 2.34
N PHE A 65 16.90 19.05 1.78
CA PHE A 65 15.54 18.61 1.48
C PHE A 65 15.22 17.29 2.19
N GLY A 66 13.96 17.14 2.61
CA GLY A 66 13.43 15.99 3.35
C GLY A 66 12.62 15.01 2.51
N GLY A 67 12.94 14.93 1.21
CA GLY A 67 12.23 14.11 0.22
C GLY A 67 11.00 14.77 -0.42
N THR A 68 10.38 14.03 -1.33
CA THR A 68 9.23 14.45 -2.14
C THR A 68 8.08 13.46 -2.06
N TRP A 69 6.85 13.93 -2.25
CA TRP A 69 5.66 13.06 -2.37
C TRP A 69 4.58 13.68 -3.25
N ILE A 70 3.82 12.81 -3.91
CA ILE A 70 2.79 13.18 -4.89
C ILE A 70 1.41 13.28 -4.22
N ASP A 71 0.70 14.37 -4.49
CA ASP A 71 -0.74 14.51 -4.22
C ASP A 71 -1.49 14.55 -5.56
N VAL A 72 -1.96 13.38 -6.00
CA VAL A 72 -2.69 13.21 -7.26
C VAL A 72 -3.97 14.05 -7.28
N LYS A 73 -4.63 14.21 -6.13
CA LYS A 73 -5.89 14.95 -6.04
C LYS A 73 -5.68 16.44 -6.15
N ALA A 74 -4.67 16.97 -5.45
CA ALA A 74 -4.29 18.37 -5.54
C ALA A 74 -3.57 18.70 -6.85
N ASN A 75 -3.15 17.68 -7.62
CA ASN A 75 -2.27 17.82 -8.78
C ASN A 75 -0.97 18.54 -8.40
N LYS A 76 -0.34 18.10 -7.30
CA LYS A 76 0.86 18.71 -6.74
C LYS A 76 1.94 17.68 -6.46
N LEU A 77 3.19 18.10 -6.66
CA LEU A 77 4.37 17.48 -6.09
C LEU A 77 4.81 18.32 -4.89
N THR A 78 4.85 17.70 -3.71
CA THR A 78 5.29 18.36 -2.48
C THR A 78 6.75 18.04 -2.21
N ILE A 79 7.54 19.04 -1.84
CA ILE A 79 8.95 18.95 -1.50
C ILE A 79 9.14 19.42 -0.06
N ASN A 80 9.59 18.52 0.82
CA ASN A 80 9.98 18.86 2.17
C ASN A 80 11.31 19.61 2.15
N THR A 81 11.35 20.79 2.76
CA THR A 81 12.45 21.75 2.64
C THR A 81 12.93 22.17 4.02
N VAL A 82 14.15 21.80 4.36
CA VAL A 82 14.82 22.24 5.60
C VAL A 82 15.47 23.59 5.38
N ASN A 83 16.09 23.79 4.22
CA ASN A 83 16.73 25.05 3.84
C ASN A 83 16.12 25.61 2.54
N PHE A 84 15.51 26.79 2.64
CA PHE A 84 14.83 27.45 1.51
C PHE A 84 15.77 28.23 0.58
N SER A 85 17.08 28.29 0.86
CA SER A 85 18.05 29.06 0.04
C SER A 85 18.02 28.68 -1.44
N ASP A 86 17.76 27.40 -1.73
CA ASP A 86 17.91 26.85 -3.09
C ASP A 86 16.58 26.82 -3.85
N VAL A 87 15.46 27.12 -3.19
CA VAL A 87 14.11 27.06 -3.79
C VAL A 87 13.96 28.01 -4.96
N GLY A 88 14.50 29.23 -4.84
CA GLY A 88 14.49 30.23 -5.91
C GLY A 88 15.25 29.75 -7.15
N HIS A 89 16.41 29.11 -6.94
CA HIS A 89 17.21 28.53 -8.01
C HIS A 89 16.52 27.34 -8.67
N ILE A 90 15.98 26.39 -7.90
CA ILE A 90 15.28 25.22 -8.44
C ILE A 90 14.10 25.65 -9.32
N LYS A 91 13.31 26.63 -8.86
CA LYS A 91 12.20 27.17 -9.66
C LYS A 91 12.67 27.89 -10.92
N SER A 92 13.90 28.43 -10.95
CA SER A 92 14.43 29.13 -12.13
C SER A 92 14.99 28.20 -13.21
N LEU A 93 15.22 26.93 -12.89
CA LEU A 93 15.75 25.94 -13.84
C LEU A 93 14.83 25.76 -15.06
N PRO A 94 15.38 25.74 -16.30
CA PRO A 94 14.60 25.55 -17.51
C PRO A 94 13.72 24.29 -17.51
N GLU A 95 14.23 23.18 -16.96
CA GLU A 95 13.55 21.89 -16.88
C GLU A 95 12.32 21.92 -15.96
N ILE A 96 12.28 22.88 -15.03
CA ILE A 96 11.21 23.05 -14.04
C ILE A 96 10.22 24.13 -14.44
N HIS A 97 10.57 24.97 -15.42
CA HIS A 97 9.82 26.17 -15.77
C HIS A 97 8.34 25.90 -16.07
N SER A 98 8.04 24.84 -16.84
CA SER A 98 6.68 24.43 -17.18
C SER A 98 5.88 23.80 -16.05
N TYR A 99 6.54 23.42 -14.95
CA TYR A 99 5.95 22.68 -13.84
C TYR A 99 5.84 23.49 -12.54
N ARG A 100 6.22 24.77 -12.55
CA ARG A 100 6.27 25.62 -11.34
C ARG A 100 4.99 25.58 -10.52
N ASP A 101 3.84 25.60 -11.19
CA ASP A 101 2.53 25.60 -10.53
C ASP A 101 2.15 24.22 -9.97
N LEU A 102 2.88 23.17 -10.29
CA LEU A 102 2.69 21.84 -9.70
C LEU A 102 3.51 21.65 -8.42
N LEU A 103 4.48 22.53 -8.14
CA LEU A 103 5.38 22.37 -7.00
C LEU A 103 4.88 23.06 -5.74
N THR A 104 4.97 22.35 -4.61
CA THR A 104 4.72 22.90 -3.28
C THR A 104 5.92 22.63 -2.39
N PHE A 105 6.58 23.69 -1.90
CA PHE A 105 7.69 23.55 -0.94
C PHE A 105 7.14 23.75 0.47
N LEU A 106 7.30 22.75 1.33
CA LEU A 106 6.86 22.79 2.72
C LEU A 106 8.06 22.82 3.68
N PRO A 107 7.98 23.54 4.80
CA PRO A 107 9.02 23.49 5.81
C PRO A 107 9.09 22.09 6.42
N ALA A 108 10.31 21.61 6.65
CA ALA A 108 10.59 20.28 7.18
C ALA A 108 11.64 20.37 8.30
N SER A 109 11.53 19.48 9.29
CA SER A 109 12.47 19.44 10.42
C SER A 109 13.69 18.57 10.13
N ASN A 110 13.54 17.53 9.31
CA ASN A 110 14.58 16.57 9.00
C ASN A 110 14.89 16.59 7.49
N SER A 111 16.18 16.62 7.16
CA SER A 111 16.64 16.39 5.80
C SER A 111 16.62 14.88 5.49
N LEU A 112 16.68 14.49 4.22
CA LEU A 112 16.68 13.08 3.84
C LEU A 112 17.92 12.38 4.41
N TYR A 113 19.08 13.06 4.41
CA TYR A 113 20.29 12.59 5.07
C TYR A 113 20.06 12.28 6.55
N GLN A 114 19.39 13.18 7.27
CA GLN A 114 19.10 12.98 8.69
C GLN A 114 18.09 11.85 8.93
N LEU A 115 17.07 11.74 8.07
CA LEU A 115 16.10 10.64 8.12
C LEU A 115 16.79 9.28 7.92
N SER A 116 17.66 9.16 6.91
CA SER A 116 18.44 7.94 6.65
C SER A 116 19.35 7.61 7.84
N PHE A 117 20.05 8.59 8.40
CA PHE A 117 20.89 8.37 9.58
C PHE A 117 20.09 7.83 10.77
N VAL A 118 18.97 8.49 11.12
CA VAL A 118 18.08 8.09 12.22
C VAL A 118 17.52 6.67 11.98
N PHE A 119 17.11 6.38 10.75
CA PHE A 119 16.58 5.07 10.37
C PHE A 119 17.61 3.96 10.61
N GLU A 120 18.85 4.13 10.15
CA GLU A 120 19.94 3.18 10.36
C GLU A 120 20.25 2.94 11.84
N GLN A 121 20.25 4.00 12.66
CA GLN A 121 20.46 3.86 14.10
C GLN A 121 19.35 3.03 14.78
N ILE A 122 18.09 3.24 14.38
CA ILE A 122 16.95 2.49 14.91
C ILE A 122 17.02 1.02 14.47
N ILE A 123 17.45 0.74 13.23
CA ILE A 123 17.66 -0.63 12.74
C ILE A 123 18.72 -1.37 13.55
N GLN A 124 19.83 -0.71 13.86
CA GLN A 124 20.89 -1.30 14.69
C GLN A 124 20.36 -1.65 16.08
N LEU A 125 19.52 -0.80 16.68
CA LEU A 125 18.86 -1.11 17.94
C LEU A 125 17.89 -2.30 17.84
N ALA A 126 17.14 -2.39 16.75
CA ALA A 126 16.19 -3.50 16.53
C ALA A 126 16.92 -4.86 16.45
N ASN A 127 18.06 -4.90 15.75
CA ASN A 127 18.90 -6.09 15.64
C ASN A 127 19.48 -6.57 16.98
N LEU A 128 19.80 -5.64 17.89
CA LEU A 128 20.40 -5.96 19.20
C LEU A 128 19.38 -6.43 20.24
N LYS A 129 18.11 -6.03 20.10
CA LYS A 129 17.10 -6.15 21.17
C LYS A 129 15.97 -7.13 20.86
N MET A 130 16.11 -7.95 19.81
CA MET A 130 15.20 -9.02 19.35
C MET A 130 13.89 -9.17 20.14
N HIS A 131 12.94 -8.28 19.87
CA HIS A 131 11.53 -8.44 20.21
C HIS A 131 10.66 -8.12 18.98
N ILE A 132 9.39 -8.50 19.06
CA ILE A 132 8.62 -9.15 17.99
C ILE A 132 7.53 -8.21 17.44
N GLU A 133 7.24 -8.34 16.14
CA GLU A 133 6.03 -7.87 15.43
C GLU A 133 5.89 -6.34 15.28
N PHE A 134 6.81 -5.72 14.52
CA PHE A 134 6.69 -4.30 14.17
C PHE A 134 7.27 -3.95 12.78
N PHE A 135 6.91 -2.77 12.29
CA PHE A 135 7.46 -2.16 11.08
C PHE A 135 8.31 -0.94 11.43
N ILE A 136 9.40 -0.73 10.68
CA ILE A 136 10.18 0.52 10.72
C ILE A 136 10.28 1.03 9.29
N TYR A 137 10.02 2.32 9.08
CA TYR A 137 10.15 2.95 7.77
C TYR A 137 10.29 4.47 7.87
N VAL A 138 10.75 5.11 6.80
CA VAL A 138 10.78 6.58 6.67
C VAL A 138 9.49 7.04 6.01
N ASP A 139 8.61 7.73 6.74
CA ASP A 139 7.42 8.34 6.13
C ASP A 139 7.76 9.76 5.68
N ILE A 140 7.93 9.94 4.37
CA ILE A 140 8.28 11.23 3.78
C ILE A 140 7.19 12.27 4.03
N LYS A 141 5.91 11.89 4.06
CA LYS A 141 4.83 12.86 4.31
C LYS A 141 4.84 13.38 5.74
N LEU A 142 5.22 12.55 6.71
CA LEU A 142 5.43 12.94 8.10
C LEU A 142 6.81 13.56 8.37
N ASN A 143 7.75 13.45 7.41
CA ASN A 143 9.14 13.87 7.53
C ASN A 143 9.83 13.30 8.79
N ASN A 144 9.56 12.03 9.11
CA ASN A 144 10.13 11.34 10.27
C ASN A 144 10.24 9.82 10.04
N VAL A 145 11.06 9.16 10.86
CA VAL A 145 11.07 7.69 10.98
C VAL A 145 9.87 7.24 11.81
N VAL A 146 9.15 6.26 11.30
CA VAL A 146 7.97 5.68 11.94
C VAL A 146 8.30 4.27 12.42
N ILE A 147 7.90 3.98 13.66
CA ILE A 147 7.88 2.62 14.23
C ILE A 147 6.42 2.27 14.47
N TYR A 148 5.93 1.23 13.79
CA TYR A 148 4.56 0.76 13.96
C TYR A 148 4.54 -0.62 14.63
N LEU A 149 3.97 -0.69 15.82
CA LEU A 149 3.94 -1.88 16.66
C LEU A 149 2.60 -2.61 16.53
N LEU A 150 2.63 -3.92 16.24
CA LEU A 150 1.45 -4.81 16.20
C LEU A 150 1.00 -5.23 17.62
N GLN A 151 1.11 -4.32 18.57
CA GLN A 151 0.74 -4.52 19.97
C GLN A 151 0.11 -3.24 20.51
N SER A 152 -0.67 -3.37 21.57
CA SER A 152 -1.19 -2.21 22.29
C SER A 152 -0.07 -1.47 23.04
N GLU A 153 -0.26 -0.18 23.28
CA GLU A 153 0.67 0.67 24.04
C GLU A 153 0.95 0.16 25.47
N SER A 154 -0.02 -0.52 26.09
CA SER A 154 0.15 -1.12 27.42
C SER A 154 1.03 -2.37 27.43
N ASP A 155 1.36 -2.93 26.26
CA ASP A 155 2.19 -4.12 26.13
C ASP A 155 3.68 -3.77 26.30
N LYS A 156 4.30 -4.37 27.31
CA LYS A 156 5.69 -4.07 27.67
C LYS A 156 6.72 -4.87 26.88
N ARG A 157 6.31 -5.79 25.99
CA ARG A 157 7.23 -6.65 25.21
C ARG A 157 8.32 -5.86 24.48
N ASN A 158 7.97 -4.75 23.84
CA ASN A 158 8.91 -3.92 23.09
C ASN A 158 9.45 -2.70 23.88
N LYS A 159 9.22 -2.63 25.20
CA LYS A 159 9.54 -1.44 26.00
C LYS A 159 11.01 -1.03 25.95
N GLU A 160 11.93 -1.99 26.09
CA GLU A 160 13.37 -1.70 26.09
C GLU A 160 13.83 -1.12 24.74
N PHE A 161 13.38 -1.70 23.64
CA PHE A 161 13.62 -1.18 22.29
C PHE A 161 13.04 0.22 22.13
N ILE A 162 11.77 0.42 22.48
CA ILE A 162 11.10 1.73 22.40
C ILE A 162 11.86 2.78 23.21
N ASP A 163 12.24 2.48 24.45
CA ASP A 163 13.00 3.40 25.31
C ASP A 163 14.37 3.74 24.70
N ALA A 164 15.04 2.77 24.08
CA ALA A 164 16.32 2.98 23.39
C ALA A 164 16.19 3.86 22.14
N THR A 165 15.03 3.89 21.49
CA THR A 165 14.79 4.73 20.30
C THR A 165 14.44 6.19 20.63
N LYS A 166 14.08 6.52 21.88
CA LYS A 166 13.66 7.88 22.28
C LYS A 166 14.63 9.00 21.90
N PRO A 167 15.97 8.86 22.02
CA PRO A 167 16.91 9.91 21.62
C PRO A 167 16.82 10.29 20.13
N TYR A 168 16.30 9.39 19.29
CA TYR A 168 16.12 9.58 17.86
C TYR A 168 14.75 10.19 17.49
N ASN A 169 13.87 10.39 18.47
CA ASN A 169 12.55 10.99 18.31
C ASN A 169 11.68 10.41 17.16
N PRO A 170 11.55 9.07 17.01
CA PRO A 170 10.67 8.49 16.01
C PRO A 170 9.20 8.74 16.34
N ILE A 171 8.34 8.69 15.33
CA ILE A 171 6.89 8.60 15.53
C ILE A 171 6.54 7.15 15.81
N ILE A 172 5.89 6.88 16.95
CA ILE A 172 5.52 5.53 17.34
C ILE A 172 4.00 5.37 17.25
N PHE A 173 3.56 4.40 16.46
CA PHE A 173 2.17 3.97 16.39
C PHE A 173 2.01 2.59 17.02
N TYR A 174 0.87 2.38 17.67
CA TYR A 174 0.46 1.12 18.26
C TYR A 174 -0.84 0.65 17.60
N GLU A 175 -0.93 -0.64 17.30
CA GLU A 175 -2.16 -1.23 16.81
C GLU A 175 -3.26 -1.15 17.89
N ASN A 176 -4.41 -0.56 17.53
CA ASN A 176 -5.52 -0.42 18.46
C ASN A 176 -6.30 -1.74 18.57
N THR A 177 -5.93 -2.57 19.55
CA THR A 177 -6.59 -3.87 19.80
C THR A 177 -7.95 -3.76 20.48
N ALA A 178 -8.47 -2.55 20.72
CA ALA A 178 -9.75 -2.33 21.41
C ALA A 178 -10.99 -2.83 20.63
N SER A 179 -10.84 -3.29 19.38
CA SER A 179 -11.96 -3.88 18.64
C SER A 179 -12.29 -5.29 19.17
N PRO A 180 -13.50 -5.54 19.71
CA PRO A 180 -13.90 -6.85 20.28
C PRO A 180 -13.87 -8.00 19.26
N ILE A 181 -13.78 -7.68 17.96
CA ILE A 181 -13.77 -8.63 16.85
C ILE A 181 -12.47 -9.49 16.89
N MET A 182 -11.37 -8.97 17.44
CA MET A 182 -10.09 -9.71 17.50
C MET A 182 -10.06 -10.86 18.51
N LYS A 183 -10.96 -10.89 19.50
CA LYS A 183 -10.90 -11.92 20.58
C LYS A 183 -11.39 -13.31 20.15
N ARG A 184 -11.94 -13.47 18.93
CA ARG A 184 -12.64 -14.71 18.53
C ARG A 184 -12.01 -15.53 17.40
N GLN A 185 -10.83 -15.15 16.90
CA GLN A 185 -9.98 -16.10 16.17
C GLN A 185 -8.80 -16.48 17.06
N LYS A 186 -9.13 -17.28 18.08
CA LYS A 186 -8.16 -18.20 18.70
C LYS A 186 -7.41 -18.86 17.55
N ARG A 187 -6.08 -19.02 17.66
CA ARG A 187 -5.31 -19.91 16.79
C ARG A 187 -6.01 -21.27 16.80
N ASP A 188 -6.95 -21.48 15.89
CA ASP A 188 -7.17 -22.81 15.37
C ASP A 188 -5.84 -23.11 14.74
N SER A 189 -5.04 -23.88 15.47
CA SER A 189 -3.95 -24.65 14.93
C SER A 189 -4.59 -25.56 13.89
N ILE A 190 -4.86 -25.00 12.70
CA ILE A 190 -4.83 -25.78 11.48
C ILE A 190 -3.46 -26.44 11.58
N ARG A 191 -3.46 -27.73 11.93
CA ARG A 191 -2.26 -28.58 11.85
C ARG A 191 -1.58 -28.14 10.57
N ARG A 192 -0.39 -27.54 10.66
CA ARG A 192 0.42 -27.18 9.48
C ARG A 192 0.49 -28.47 8.68
N ASN A 193 -0.34 -28.57 7.65
CA ASN A 193 -0.32 -29.73 6.79
C ASN A 193 0.99 -29.55 6.04
N THR A 194 2.01 -30.32 6.44
CA THR A 194 3.33 -30.31 5.81
C THR A 194 3.26 -30.80 4.36
N SER A 195 2.08 -31.19 3.88
CA SER A 195 1.82 -31.28 2.47
C SER A 195 2.05 -29.91 1.83
N ASN A 196 3.14 -29.77 1.07
CA ASN A 196 3.40 -28.64 0.18
C ASN A 196 2.38 -28.60 -0.98
N ILE A 197 1.10 -28.91 -0.75
CA ILE A 197 0.04 -29.09 -1.73
C ILE A 197 -0.89 -27.88 -1.67
N PHE A 198 -1.15 -27.29 -2.83
CA PHE A 198 -2.02 -26.13 -3.00
C PHE A 198 -3.27 -26.53 -3.75
N ASN A 199 -4.43 -26.13 -3.23
CA ASN A 199 -5.74 -26.34 -3.82
C ASN A 199 -6.40 -24.99 -4.10
N HIS A 200 -7.29 -24.97 -5.08
CA HIS A 200 -8.01 -23.76 -5.48
C HIS A 200 -9.13 -23.42 -4.51
N ILE A 201 -9.13 -22.17 -4.05
CA ILE A 201 -10.16 -21.59 -3.20
C ILE A 201 -10.73 -20.35 -3.92
N PRO A 202 -11.89 -20.47 -4.60
CA PRO A 202 -12.51 -19.34 -5.27
C PRO A 202 -13.06 -18.30 -4.27
N TRP A 203 -13.07 -17.03 -4.67
CA TRP A 203 -13.66 -15.96 -3.85
C TRP A 203 -15.17 -16.16 -3.68
N GLY A 204 -15.67 -15.91 -2.47
CA GLY A 204 -17.10 -15.96 -2.16
C GLY A 204 -17.75 -17.34 -2.33
N SER A 205 -16.96 -18.40 -2.49
CA SER A 205 -17.42 -19.75 -2.80
C SER A 205 -16.81 -20.76 -1.85
N ARG A 206 -17.42 -21.95 -1.76
CA ARG A 206 -16.85 -23.05 -0.95
C ARG A 206 -15.50 -23.48 -1.54
N PRO A 207 -14.51 -23.86 -0.69
CA PRO A 207 -13.25 -24.42 -1.16
C PRO A 207 -13.49 -25.57 -2.13
N THR A 208 -12.74 -25.60 -3.23
CA THR A 208 -12.79 -26.71 -4.18
C THR A 208 -11.68 -27.71 -3.87
N PRO A 209 -11.88 -29.02 -4.09
CA PRO A 209 -10.80 -30.01 -3.97
C PRO A 209 -9.87 -29.99 -5.20
N TYR A 210 -9.94 -28.95 -6.03
CA TYR A 210 -9.16 -28.87 -7.26
C TYR A 210 -7.71 -28.55 -6.93
N PHE A 211 -6.88 -29.55 -7.11
CA PHE A 211 -5.44 -29.45 -6.97
C PHE A 211 -4.86 -28.45 -7.99
N ILE A 212 -4.06 -27.50 -7.49
CA ILE A 212 -3.31 -26.54 -8.30
C ILE A 212 -1.90 -27.06 -8.55
N GLY A 213 -1.21 -27.49 -7.49
CA GLY A 213 0.22 -27.73 -7.59
C GLY A 213 0.90 -27.94 -6.25
N GLN A 214 2.23 -28.05 -6.30
CA GLN A 214 3.06 -28.19 -5.12
C GLN A 214 4.05 -27.04 -4.98
N MET A 215 4.29 -26.56 -3.76
CA MET A 215 5.38 -25.62 -3.50
C MET A 215 6.71 -26.34 -3.64
N VAL A 216 7.50 -25.89 -4.62
CA VAL A 216 8.80 -26.46 -4.97
C VAL A 216 9.96 -25.66 -4.40
N TYR A 217 9.72 -24.40 -4.06
CA TYR A 217 10.72 -23.51 -3.46
C TYR A 217 10.02 -22.47 -2.58
N HIS A 218 10.67 -22.05 -1.50
CA HIS A 218 10.27 -20.89 -0.71
C HIS A 218 11.48 -20.28 -0.02
N SER A 219 11.34 -19.01 0.35
CA SER A 219 12.25 -18.28 1.20
C SER A 219 11.43 -17.53 2.25
N VAL A 220 11.97 -17.42 3.47
CA VAL A 220 11.37 -16.64 4.58
C VAL A 220 12.39 -15.74 5.30
N GLN A 221 13.69 -15.96 5.11
CA GLN A 221 14.73 -15.23 5.86
C GLN A 221 14.95 -13.81 5.32
N ASN A 222 15.25 -13.69 4.02
CA ASN A 222 15.52 -12.39 3.40
C ASN A 222 14.28 -11.85 2.69
N TYR A 223 13.56 -12.76 2.03
CA TYR A 223 12.42 -12.49 1.17
C TYR A 223 11.36 -13.53 1.45
N ASP A 224 10.14 -13.11 1.78
CA ASP A 224 9.02 -14.00 2.05
C ASP A 224 8.25 -14.30 0.75
N PHE A 225 8.58 -15.41 0.10
CA PHE A 225 7.89 -15.86 -1.11
C PHE A 225 7.93 -17.37 -1.29
N GLY A 226 7.01 -17.88 -2.11
CA GLY A 226 6.94 -19.30 -2.49
C GLY A 226 6.66 -19.48 -3.97
N LEU A 227 7.27 -20.51 -4.56
CA LEU A 227 7.03 -20.92 -5.94
C LEU A 227 6.23 -22.22 -5.94
N ILE A 228 5.09 -22.20 -6.62
CA ILE A 228 4.21 -23.35 -6.78
C ILE A 228 4.35 -23.86 -8.21
N GLU A 229 4.79 -25.10 -8.37
CA GLU A 229 4.76 -25.78 -9.66
C GLU A 229 3.33 -26.19 -9.97
N PHE A 230 2.78 -25.62 -11.03
CA PHE A 230 1.43 -25.90 -11.48
C PHE A 230 1.34 -27.32 -12.07
N ARG A 231 0.46 -28.15 -11.50
CA ARG A 231 0.19 -29.54 -11.92
C ARG A 231 -1.32 -29.84 -11.97
N GLY A 232 -2.15 -28.80 -11.86
CA GLY A 232 -3.60 -28.92 -11.87
C GLY A 232 -4.13 -29.26 -13.26
N THR A 233 -5.17 -30.09 -13.31
CA THR A 233 -5.82 -30.51 -14.57
C THR A 233 -7.24 -29.95 -14.73
N HIS A 234 -7.79 -29.34 -13.68
CA HIS A 234 -9.17 -28.84 -13.64
C HIS A 234 -9.26 -27.31 -13.77
N ILE A 235 -8.11 -26.64 -13.84
CA ILE A 235 -7.98 -25.18 -13.84
C ILE A 235 -6.93 -24.84 -14.87
N ASP A 236 -7.10 -23.71 -15.55
CA ASP A 236 -6.11 -23.14 -16.46
C ASP A 236 -5.66 -21.78 -15.91
N PRO A 237 -4.39 -21.63 -15.46
CA PRO A 237 -3.92 -20.37 -14.91
C PRO A 237 -3.77 -19.33 -16.01
N MET A 238 -4.28 -18.12 -15.76
CA MET A 238 -4.12 -16.98 -16.65
C MET A 238 -3.21 -15.93 -15.99
N PRO A 239 -2.34 -15.23 -16.75
CA PRO A 239 -1.50 -14.15 -16.22
C PRO A 239 -2.32 -12.86 -16.03
N MET A 240 -3.32 -12.92 -15.16
CA MET A 240 -4.29 -11.87 -14.92
C MET A 240 -4.56 -11.70 -13.43
N ILE A 241 -4.88 -10.48 -13.02
CA ILE A 241 -5.28 -10.17 -11.65
C ILE A 241 -6.80 -10.10 -11.59
N ARG A 242 -7.38 -10.78 -10.59
CA ARG A 242 -8.83 -10.77 -10.35
C ARG A 242 -9.24 -9.46 -9.66
N ASN A 243 -10.30 -8.82 -10.18
CA ASN A 243 -10.88 -7.59 -9.63
C ASN A 243 -12.41 -7.64 -9.71
N ILE A 244 -13.06 -8.53 -8.96
CA ILE A 244 -14.52 -8.69 -9.06
C ILE A 244 -15.31 -7.50 -8.48
N ASP A 245 -14.63 -6.59 -7.81
CA ASP A 245 -15.21 -5.33 -7.33
C ASP A 245 -15.51 -4.36 -8.47
N SER A 246 -14.86 -4.52 -9.62
CA SER A 246 -15.16 -3.76 -10.82
C SER A 246 -16.27 -4.44 -11.62
N SER A 247 -17.24 -3.65 -12.07
CA SER A 247 -18.26 -4.14 -13.02
C SER A 247 -17.72 -4.28 -14.45
N ARG A 248 -16.66 -3.55 -14.79
CA ARG A 248 -16.13 -3.41 -16.16
C ARG A 248 -14.82 -4.18 -16.40
N TYR A 249 -13.91 -4.13 -15.43
CA TYR A 249 -12.55 -4.67 -15.50
C TYR A 249 -12.37 -5.78 -14.45
N ARG A 250 -13.19 -6.83 -14.57
CA ARG A 250 -13.18 -7.98 -13.63
C ARG A 250 -11.88 -8.78 -13.64
N LEU A 251 -11.15 -8.71 -14.75
CA LEU A 251 -9.84 -9.30 -14.96
C LEU A 251 -8.91 -8.22 -15.50
N LEU A 252 -7.78 -8.02 -14.83
CA LEU A 252 -6.78 -7.01 -15.19
C LEU A 252 -5.62 -7.70 -15.88
N HIS A 253 -5.28 -7.22 -17.08
CA HIS A 253 -4.16 -7.75 -17.85
C HIS A 253 -2.84 -7.22 -17.29
N ILE A 254 -1.93 -8.12 -16.96
CA ILE A 254 -0.56 -7.76 -16.56
C ILE A 254 0.19 -7.41 -17.84
N HIS A 255 0.60 -6.15 -17.98
CA HIS A 255 1.31 -5.67 -19.18
C HIS A 255 2.82 -5.67 -18.98
N ASP A 256 3.29 -5.30 -17.79
CA ASP A 256 4.71 -5.23 -17.44
C ASP A 256 4.91 -5.32 -15.92
N THR A 257 6.17 -5.21 -15.49
CA THR A 257 6.60 -5.23 -14.10
C THR A 257 7.31 -3.93 -13.71
N THR A 258 6.83 -2.79 -14.20
CA THR A 258 7.45 -1.50 -13.94
C THR A 258 7.51 -1.22 -12.43
N GLN A 259 8.68 -0.83 -11.94
CA GLN A 259 8.87 -0.50 -10.53
C GLN A 259 8.22 0.85 -10.19
N VAL A 260 7.62 0.91 -9.00
CA VAL A 260 7.16 2.16 -8.41
C VAL A 260 8.32 2.83 -7.69
N SER A 261 8.54 4.12 -7.95
CA SER A 261 9.71 4.87 -7.45
C SER A 261 9.38 6.19 -6.74
N SER A 262 8.09 6.53 -6.61
CA SER A 262 7.65 7.82 -6.07
C SER A 262 6.74 7.63 -4.87
N HIS A 263 6.90 8.45 -3.83
CA HIS A 263 6.01 8.44 -2.68
C HIS A 263 4.67 9.10 -3.03
N GLY A 264 3.59 8.64 -2.42
CA GLY A 264 2.24 9.19 -2.62
C GLY A 264 1.54 8.75 -3.90
N VAL A 265 2.16 7.88 -4.71
CA VAL A 265 1.47 7.22 -5.84
C VAL A 265 0.62 6.06 -5.35
N HIS A 266 -0.41 5.72 -6.12
CA HIS A 266 -1.27 4.61 -5.77
C HIS A 266 -0.60 3.25 -5.98
N LEU A 267 -0.94 2.32 -5.10
CA LEU A 267 -0.80 0.88 -5.29
C LEU A 267 -2.11 0.21 -4.92
N CYS A 268 -2.42 -0.88 -5.60
CA CYS A 268 -3.59 -1.70 -5.35
C CYS A 268 -3.16 -3.15 -5.15
N LYS A 269 -3.98 -3.93 -4.45
CA LYS A 269 -3.79 -5.36 -4.31
C LYS A 269 -5.03 -6.13 -4.71
N SER A 270 -4.87 -7.43 -4.90
CA SER A 270 -5.98 -8.37 -5.00
C SER A 270 -5.75 -9.49 -3.99
N GLY A 271 -6.63 -9.61 -3.00
CA GLY A 271 -6.49 -10.61 -1.92
C GLY A 271 -7.79 -11.37 -1.67
N PHE A 272 -7.69 -12.53 -1.03
CA PHE A 272 -8.85 -13.39 -0.79
C PHE A 272 -9.91 -12.76 0.13
N THR A 273 -9.49 -12.03 1.15
CA THR A 273 -10.36 -11.56 2.23
C THR A 273 -10.92 -10.18 1.94
N THR A 274 -10.05 -9.20 1.63
CA THR A 274 -10.52 -7.82 1.38
C THR A 274 -10.64 -7.48 -0.11
N GLN A 275 -10.48 -8.47 -0.99
CA GLN A 275 -10.62 -8.31 -2.44
C GLN A 275 -9.68 -7.24 -3.00
N ALA A 276 -10.18 -6.33 -3.84
CA ALA A 276 -9.38 -5.28 -4.44
C ALA A 276 -9.43 -4.00 -3.60
N THR A 277 -8.29 -3.64 -3.02
CA THR A 277 -8.12 -2.40 -2.26
C THR A 277 -6.94 -1.63 -2.82
N CYS A 278 -6.96 -0.32 -2.63
CA CYS A 278 -5.87 0.56 -3.03
C CYS A 278 -5.47 1.46 -1.86
N GLY A 279 -4.22 1.90 -1.88
CA GLY A 279 -3.62 2.86 -0.97
C GLY A 279 -2.51 3.63 -1.68
N TYR A 280 -1.71 4.35 -0.93
CA TYR A 280 -0.55 5.11 -1.38
C TYR A 280 0.74 4.51 -0.85
N VAL A 281 1.80 4.64 -1.64
CA VAL A 281 3.16 4.36 -1.18
C VAL A 281 3.56 5.39 -0.12
N ARG A 282 3.85 4.89 1.09
CA ARG A 282 4.31 5.67 2.24
C ARG A 282 5.83 5.67 2.36
N SER A 283 6.48 4.57 2.00
CA SER A 283 7.92 4.41 2.10
C SER A 283 8.46 3.32 1.19
N PHE A 284 9.74 3.45 0.85
CA PHE A 284 10.57 2.39 0.28
C PHE A 284 11.60 1.95 1.31
N ASN A 285 12.13 0.74 1.15
CA ASN A 285 13.13 0.17 2.07
C ASN A 285 12.64 0.06 3.51
N GLY A 286 11.33 -0.16 3.69
CA GLY A 286 10.78 -0.47 5.00
C GLY A 286 11.24 -1.83 5.48
N ILE A 287 11.12 -2.05 6.79
CA ILE A 287 11.53 -3.28 7.44
C ILE A 287 10.36 -3.83 8.24
N TYR A 288 10.19 -5.14 8.19
CA TYR A 288 9.29 -5.90 9.04
C TYR A 288 10.08 -6.89 9.88
N ILE A 289 9.81 -6.90 11.18
CA ILE A 289 10.49 -7.79 12.13
C ILE A 289 9.45 -8.59 12.90
N ASP A 290 9.57 -9.90 12.87
CA ASP A 290 8.81 -10.81 13.72
C ASP A 290 9.74 -11.82 14.44
N ARG A 291 9.20 -12.93 14.94
CA ARG A 291 9.99 -13.98 15.63
C ARG A 291 10.90 -14.77 14.70
N GLU A 292 10.51 -14.89 13.44
CA GLU A 292 11.03 -15.86 12.48
C GLU A 292 11.74 -15.15 11.30
N ALA A 293 11.44 -13.88 11.06
CA ALA A 293 11.90 -13.12 9.91
C ALA A 293 12.33 -11.68 10.24
N PHE A 294 13.38 -11.25 9.53
CA PHE A 294 13.83 -9.87 9.44
C PHE A 294 13.78 -9.49 7.96
N VAL A 295 12.63 -8.99 7.51
CA VAL A 295 12.38 -8.74 6.09
C VAL A 295 12.67 -7.28 5.79
N ILE A 296 13.57 -7.04 4.84
CA ILE A 296 14.03 -5.73 4.41
C ILE A 296 13.51 -5.40 3.00
N ASP A 297 13.83 -4.19 2.52
CA ASP A 297 13.52 -3.73 1.16
C ASP A 297 12.01 -3.73 0.84
N LEU A 298 11.18 -3.49 1.86
CA LEU A 298 9.72 -3.49 1.73
C LEU A 298 9.21 -2.18 1.19
N ILE A 299 8.18 -2.26 0.34
CA ILE A 299 7.33 -1.09 0.05
C ILE A 299 6.25 -1.04 1.12
N ILE A 300 6.18 0.08 1.83
CA ILE A 300 5.16 0.31 2.86
C ILE A 300 4.06 1.16 2.27
N THR A 301 2.82 0.72 2.43
CA THR A 301 1.61 1.41 1.95
C THR A 301 0.58 1.55 3.06
N ASP A 302 -0.38 2.45 2.87
CA ASP A 302 -1.58 2.56 3.71
C ASP A 302 -2.79 1.79 3.14
N MET A 303 -2.52 0.85 2.23
CA MET A 303 -3.54 0.04 1.62
C MET A 303 -4.18 -0.90 2.64
N HIS A 304 -5.50 -1.01 2.62
CA HIS A 304 -6.21 -1.91 3.51
C HIS A 304 -5.98 -3.38 3.15
N SER A 305 -5.53 -4.18 4.11
CA SER A 305 -5.38 -5.63 3.96
C SER A 305 -5.83 -6.37 5.21
N PHE A 306 -6.15 -7.65 5.07
CA PHE A 306 -6.54 -8.49 6.19
C PHE A 306 -5.99 -9.91 6.06
N ARG A 307 -6.06 -10.66 7.17
CA ARG A 307 -5.64 -12.07 7.21
C ARG A 307 -6.31 -12.85 6.08
N GLY A 308 -5.49 -13.56 5.29
CA GLY A 308 -5.91 -14.29 4.10
C GLY A 308 -5.56 -13.58 2.78
N ASP A 309 -5.17 -12.31 2.82
CA ASP A 309 -4.70 -11.60 1.62
C ASP A 309 -3.22 -11.86 1.28
N SER A 310 -2.40 -12.34 2.23
CA SER A 310 -0.96 -12.62 2.02
C SER A 310 -0.71 -13.51 0.80
N GLY A 311 0.34 -13.19 0.06
CA GLY A 311 0.65 -13.78 -1.25
C GLY A 311 -0.17 -13.20 -2.41
N GLY A 312 -1.15 -12.33 -2.13
CA GLY A 312 -1.93 -11.64 -3.16
C GLY A 312 -1.07 -10.68 -3.99
N PRO A 313 -1.33 -10.54 -5.30
CA PRO A 313 -0.55 -9.64 -6.15
C PRO A 313 -0.84 -8.18 -5.82
N VAL A 314 0.21 -7.36 -5.96
CA VAL A 314 0.19 -5.92 -5.79
C VAL A 314 0.58 -5.26 -7.11
N TYR A 315 -0.14 -4.23 -7.52
CA TYR A 315 -0.07 -3.65 -8.85
C TYR A 315 -0.46 -2.17 -8.83
N PHE A 316 -0.17 -1.45 -9.91
CA PHE A 316 -0.77 -0.14 -10.19
C PHE A 316 -1.44 -0.12 -11.55
N TYR A 317 -2.46 0.73 -11.71
CA TYR A 317 -3.25 0.81 -12.93
C TYR A 317 -2.52 1.56 -14.05
N SER A 318 -2.65 1.07 -15.28
CA SER A 318 -2.37 1.85 -16.48
C SER A 318 -3.53 2.81 -16.79
N GLU A 319 -3.29 3.82 -17.62
CA GLU A 319 -4.28 4.85 -17.99
C GLU A 319 -5.59 4.29 -18.61
N ASN A 320 -5.56 3.07 -19.16
CA ASN A 320 -6.72 2.41 -19.76
C ASN A 320 -7.62 1.62 -18.77
N LEU A 321 -7.21 1.54 -17.49
CA LEU A 321 -7.83 0.79 -16.38
C LEU A 321 -7.96 -0.73 -16.54
N GLY A 322 -7.89 -1.27 -17.76
CA GLY A 322 -7.95 -2.71 -18.03
C GLY A 322 -6.61 -3.43 -17.96
N SER A 323 -5.51 -2.68 -17.94
CA SER A 323 -4.15 -3.20 -17.76
C SER A 323 -3.49 -2.62 -16.51
N VAL A 324 -2.53 -3.39 -15.99
CA VAL A 324 -1.78 -3.08 -14.79
C VAL A 324 -0.31 -3.44 -14.96
N SER A 325 0.52 -2.77 -14.18
CA SER A 325 1.91 -3.17 -13.95
C SER A 325 1.99 -3.92 -12.63
N LEU A 326 2.52 -5.14 -12.66
CA LEU A 326 2.69 -5.95 -11.45
C LEU A 326 3.91 -5.44 -10.67
N THR A 327 3.72 -5.08 -9.41
CA THR A 327 4.77 -4.49 -8.57
C THR A 327 5.34 -5.50 -7.57
N GLY A 328 4.53 -6.42 -7.05
CA GLY A 328 5.00 -7.33 -6.02
C GLY A 328 3.93 -8.23 -5.45
N ILE A 329 4.22 -8.79 -4.27
CA ILE A 329 3.30 -9.64 -3.51
C ILE A 329 3.11 -9.10 -2.09
N LEU A 330 1.90 -9.21 -1.59
CA LEU A 330 1.55 -8.80 -0.24
C LEU A 330 2.16 -9.77 0.78
N ILE A 331 2.98 -9.29 1.72
CA ILE A 331 3.54 -10.14 2.79
C ILE A 331 2.64 -10.08 4.02
N ALA A 332 2.54 -8.88 4.58
CA ALA A 332 1.92 -8.64 5.87
C ALA A 332 1.16 -7.32 5.86
N GLY A 333 0.23 -7.19 6.79
CA GLY A 333 -0.44 -5.94 7.06
C GLY A 333 -0.98 -5.87 8.48
N SER A 334 -1.16 -4.65 8.95
CA SER A 334 -1.83 -4.32 10.19
C SER A 334 -3.10 -3.56 9.89
N HIS A 335 -4.14 -3.87 10.66
CA HIS A 335 -5.39 -3.16 10.59
C HIS A 335 -5.51 -2.21 11.78
N SER A 336 -5.56 -0.92 11.50
CA SER A 336 -5.90 0.07 12.51
C SER A 336 -7.41 0.35 12.49
N THR A 337 -8.01 0.58 13.66
CA THR A 337 -9.40 1.06 13.72
C THR A 337 -9.57 2.43 13.06
N ASN A 338 -8.47 3.17 12.91
CA ASN A 338 -8.40 4.38 12.12
C ASN A 338 -7.71 4.04 10.81
N ASN A 339 -8.49 3.82 9.73
CA ASN A 339 -7.98 3.45 8.40
C ASN A 339 -6.85 4.36 7.87
N SER A 340 -6.64 5.54 8.44
CA SER A 340 -5.50 6.43 8.13
C SER A 340 -4.13 5.85 8.51
N ASN A 341 -4.11 4.82 9.37
CA ASN A 341 -2.92 4.20 9.93
C ASN A 341 -2.83 2.71 9.56
N ASP A 342 -3.63 2.24 8.61
CA ASP A 342 -3.42 0.90 8.05
C ASP A 342 -2.01 0.85 7.47
N ILE A 343 -1.34 -0.28 7.68
CA ILE A 343 0.00 -0.51 7.14
C ILE A 343 -0.03 -1.83 6.41
N THR A 344 0.42 -1.80 5.16
CA THR A 344 0.59 -2.97 4.35
C THR A 344 2.02 -2.98 3.80
N ALA A 345 2.72 -4.09 4.05
CA ALA A 345 4.06 -4.33 3.56
C ALA A 345 4.05 -5.27 2.37
N ILE A 346 4.79 -4.87 1.35
CA ILE A 346 4.82 -5.52 0.05
C ILE A 346 6.25 -5.96 -0.22
N PHE A 347 6.40 -7.23 -0.62
CA PHE A 347 7.65 -7.72 -1.15
C PHE A 347 7.81 -7.28 -2.61
N TYR A 348 9.02 -6.87 -2.95
CA TYR A 348 9.42 -6.42 -4.26
C TYR A 348 10.55 -7.30 -4.81
N GLN A 349 10.48 -7.73 -6.09
CA GLN A 349 11.55 -8.47 -6.80
C GLN A 349 12.20 -7.61 -7.87
#